data_AF-A0A401H6C4-F1
#
_entry.id   AF-A0A401H6C4-F1
#
_cell.length_a   1.000
_cell.length_b   1.000
_cell.length_c   1.000
_cell.angle_alpha   90.00
_cell.angle_beta   90.00
_cell.angle_gamma   90.00
#
_symmetry.space_group_name_H-M   'P 1'
#
loop_
_entity.id
_entity.type
_entity.pdbx_description
1 polymer ?
#
loop_
_entity_poly.entity_id
_entity_poly.type
_entity_poly.pdbx_seq_one_letter_code
_entity_poly.pdbx_strand_id
1 'polypeptide(L)'
;MSTPTSSSAAPAPGTVVPVGTSEIAASASLPPPPSYNVNQLTPPAADVSNAFRKEDYTVCQWDDHINYIVTAYAYVTGARIDDPDFTKLGGEIWVILVHSGSCRALAYLQSAKVDIKASIKGLLLGNTSSFKAEQQLPPTGSGEPQYDPAGKPTRYTRFTIQYGRLMTLLRNGGADSLSFDARYEDVFSIFFNYGQSGEITLDGKGVEFTMSGTGAPGSAIMPIRGFSVFSTRTRIDKISMNIDYDVHVDSGSRTGEGSWGAGGSQSFSLSLVPTLSEECGGSPTTSASL
;
A
#
# COMPACT_ATOMS: atom_id res chain seq x y z
N MET A 1 -70.07 44.96 -32.50
CA MET A 1 -69.62 46.12 -33.30
C MET A 1 -68.34 46.66 -32.70
N SER A 2 -67.36 46.93 -33.56
CA SER A 2 -66.21 47.82 -33.35
C SER A 2 -65.05 47.36 -32.46
N THR A 3 -64.05 46.74 -33.09
CA THR A 3 -62.64 47.09 -32.85
C THR A 3 -62.35 48.52 -33.34
N PRO A 4 -61.41 49.24 -32.70
CA PRO A 4 -60.30 49.79 -33.49
C PRO A 4 -58.91 49.70 -32.84
N THR A 5 -57.98 49.23 -33.67
CA THR A 5 -56.58 49.59 -33.94
C THR A 5 -55.74 50.53 -33.04
N SER A 6 -54.57 50.00 -32.66
CA SER A 6 -53.18 50.44 -32.94
C SER A 6 -52.67 51.84 -32.52
N SER A 7 -51.57 51.87 -31.76
CA SER A 7 -50.26 52.43 -32.20
C SER A 7 -49.22 52.50 -31.07
N SER A 8 -48.12 51.77 -31.28
CA SER A 8 -46.70 52.10 -31.02
C SER A 8 -46.31 53.20 -30.01
N ALA A 9 -45.51 52.82 -29.01
CA ALA A 9 -44.29 53.55 -28.61
C ALA A 9 -43.33 52.62 -27.83
N ALA A 10 -42.13 52.43 -28.36
CA ALA A 10 -41.01 51.76 -27.71
C ALA A 10 -40.31 52.68 -26.68
N PRO A 11 -39.68 52.13 -25.62
CA PRO A 11 -38.60 52.82 -24.92
C PRO A 11 -37.23 52.20 -25.21
N ALA A 12 -36.23 53.10 -25.17
CA ALA A 12 -34.86 52.97 -25.63
C ALA A 12 -33.90 52.36 -24.57
N PRO A 13 -32.58 52.56 -24.67
CA PRO A 13 -31.59 51.56 -25.05
C PRO A 13 -30.87 50.95 -23.84
N GLY A 14 -30.64 49.64 -23.92
CA GLY A 14 -29.82 48.91 -22.95
C GLY A 14 -28.36 49.35 -23.00
N THR A 15 -27.87 49.72 -21.82
CA THR A 15 -26.51 50.10 -21.45
C THR A 15 -25.42 49.26 -22.11
N VAL A 16 -24.48 49.95 -22.76
CA VAL A 16 -23.19 49.41 -23.20
C VAL A 16 -22.38 49.02 -21.96
N VAL A 17 -22.16 47.73 -21.74
CA VAL A 17 -21.18 47.24 -20.78
C VAL A 17 -19.79 47.25 -21.45
N PRO A 18 -18.72 47.73 -20.80
CA PRO A 18 -17.43 47.91 -21.44
C PRO A 18 -16.79 46.56 -21.78
N VAL A 19 -16.12 46.55 -22.94
CA VAL A 19 -15.12 45.55 -23.32
C VAL A 19 -14.02 45.53 -22.26
N GLY A 20 -14.11 44.55 -21.36
CA GLY A 20 -13.07 44.19 -20.40
C GLY A 20 -12.10 43.22 -21.06
N THR A 21 -10.87 43.69 -21.19
CA THR A 21 -9.65 42.99 -21.61
C THR A 21 -9.65 41.49 -21.34
N SER A 22 -9.40 40.71 -22.40
CA SER A 22 -8.94 39.33 -22.30
C SER A 22 -7.59 39.31 -21.56
N GLU A 23 -7.64 39.18 -20.24
CA GLU A 23 -6.52 38.61 -19.52
C GLU A 23 -6.46 37.14 -19.93
N ILE A 24 -5.51 36.86 -20.82
CA ILE A 24 -4.94 35.53 -20.98
C ILE A 24 -4.41 35.18 -19.59
N ALA A 25 -5.22 34.49 -18.80
CA ALA A 25 -4.75 33.84 -17.60
C ALA A 25 -3.59 32.97 -18.04
N ALA A 26 -2.38 33.39 -17.68
CA ALA A 26 -1.19 32.57 -17.83
C ALA A 26 -1.54 31.22 -17.25
N SER A 27 -1.55 30.21 -18.13
CA SER A 27 -1.77 28.81 -17.78
C SER A 27 -0.62 28.43 -16.87
N ALA A 28 -0.80 28.69 -15.57
CA ALA A 28 0.07 28.22 -14.54
C ALA A 28 -0.07 26.71 -14.58
N SER A 29 0.96 26.08 -15.14
CA SER A 29 1.16 24.66 -15.07
C SER A 29 0.87 24.18 -13.66
N LEU A 30 -0.26 23.50 -13.45
CA LEU A 30 -0.40 22.74 -12.21
C LEU A 30 0.75 21.73 -12.24
N PRO A 31 1.69 21.78 -11.28
CA PRO A 31 2.71 20.75 -11.18
C PRO A 31 1.99 19.40 -11.08
N PRO A 32 2.62 18.28 -11.54
CA PRO A 32 2.09 16.97 -11.24
C PRO A 32 1.78 16.93 -9.74
N PRO A 33 0.59 16.42 -9.34
CA PRO A 33 0.20 16.44 -7.93
C PRO A 33 1.36 15.85 -7.12
N PRO A 34 1.75 16.50 -6.00
CA PRO A 34 2.92 16.09 -5.26
C PRO A 34 2.81 14.61 -4.94
N SER A 35 3.88 13.86 -5.22
CA SER A 35 3.95 12.50 -4.67
C SER A 35 3.85 12.63 -3.16
N TYR A 36 2.88 11.96 -2.55
CA TYR A 36 2.64 12.04 -1.12
C TYR A 36 2.33 10.67 -0.58
N ASN A 37 2.67 10.48 0.69
CA ASN A 37 2.42 9.27 1.42
C ASN A 37 1.75 9.62 2.76
N VAL A 38 0.64 8.98 3.06
CA VAL A 38 -0.03 9.03 4.36
C VAL A 38 -0.04 7.61 4.90
N ASN A 39 0.64 7.37 6.01
CA ASN A 39 0.64 6.08 6.69
C ASN A 39 0.11 6.24 8.11
N GLN A 40 -1.17 5.92 8.28
CA GLN A 40 -1.90 5.93 9.55
C GLN A 40 -2.33 4.51 9.92
N LEU A 41 -1.45 3.53 9.71
CA LEU A 41 -1.70 2.13 10.05
C LEU A 41 -1.39 1.84 11.53
N THR A 42 -0.55 2.61 12.18
CA THR A 42 -0.25 2.44 13.61
C THR A 42 -1.37 3.04 14.46
N PRO A 43 -1.97 2.28 15.40
CA PRO A 43 -2.98 2.82 16.31
C PRO A 43 -2.39 3.93 17.20
N PRO A 44 -3.19 4.94 17.58
CA PRO A 44 -2.71 6.09 18.35
C PRO A 44 -2.46 5.79 19.84
N ALA A 45 -2.89 4.63 20.35
CA ALA A 45 -2.74 4.25 21.76
C ALA A 45 -1.68 3.16 21.94
N ALA A 46 -0.82 3.29 22.95
CA ALA A 46 0.28 2.34 23.19
C ALA A 46 -0.16 1.05 23.92
N ASP A 47 -1.31 1.06 24.59
CA ASP A 47 -1.85 -0.04 25.41
C ASP A 47 -2.67 -1.07 24.60
N VAL A 48 -2.68 -0.94 23.27
CA VAL A 48 -3.14 -1.97 22.34
C VAL A 48 -2.02 -2.93 21.92
N SER A 49 -0.88 -2.89 22.61
CA SER A 49 0.29 -3.73 22.30
C SER A 49 0.01 -5.23 22.38
N ASN A 50 -1.13 -5.69 22.88
CA ASN A 50 -1.53 -7.11 22.80
C ASN A 50 -2.41 -7.42 21.57
N ALA A 51 -2.90 -6.40 20.89
CA ALA A 51 -3.80 -6.47 19.74
C ALA A 51 -3.17 -5.93 18.45
N PHE A 52 -1.95 -5.39 18.51
CA PHE A 52 -1.25 -4.81 17.37
C PHE A 52 0.22 -5.24 17.33
N ARG A 53 0.73 -5.52 16.13
CA ARG A 53 2.15 -5.74 15.85
C ARG A 53 2.56 -4.97 14.60
N LYS A 54 3.79 -4.46 14.61
CA LYS A 54 4.46 -3.88 13.45
C LYS A 54 5.88 -4.42 13.40
N GLU A 55 6.27 -4.99 12.26
CA GLU A 55 7.64 -5.44 12.01
C GLU A 55 8.08 -5.07 10.60
N ASP A 56 9.36 -4.72 10.45
CA ASP A 56 9.99 -4.39 9.18
C ASP A 56 10.92 -5.54 8.76
N TYR A 57 10.77 -6.03 7.53
CA TYR A 57 11.56 -7.14 6.98
C TYR A 57 12.29 -6.70 5.72
N THR A 58 13.60 -6.93 5.68
CA THR A 58 14.37 -6.84 4.43
C THR A 58 14.16 -8.12 3.65
N VAL A 59 13.55 -8.04 2.45
CA VAL A 59 13.27 -9.19 1.59
C VAL A 59 14.45 -9.48 0.68
N CYS A 60 14.98 -8.45 0.03
CA CYS A 60 16.13 -8.56 -0.84
C CYS A 60 16.94 -7.27 -0.76
N GLN A 61 18.24 -7.42 -0.56
CA GLN A 61 19.20 -6.34 -0.68
C GLN A 61 20.39 -6.87 -1.47
N TRP A 62 20.62 -6.26 -2.62
CA TRP A 62 21.81 -6.51 -3.43
C TRP A 62 22.41 -5.17 -3.79
N ASP A 63 23.64 -4.94 -3.33
CA ASP A 63 24.39 -3.68 -3.44
C ASP A 63 24.14 -2.97 -4.77
N ASP A 64 23.62 -1.74 -4.68
CA ASP A 64 23.27 -0.84 -5.79
C ASP A 64 22.27 -1.35 -6.85
N HIS A 65 21.75 -2.59 -6.74
CA HIS A 65 20.88 -3.21 -7.74
C HIS A 65 19.41 -3.31 -7.29
N ILE A 66 19.16 -3.80 -6.08
CA ILE A 66 17.81 -3.85 -5.53
C ILE A 66 17.83 -3.67 -4.01
N ASN A 67 16.88 -2.88 -3.52
CA ASN A 67 16.55 -2.80 -2.10
C ASN A 67 15.04 -2.95 -1.96
N TYR A 68 14.59 -4.03 -1.32
CA TYR A 68 13.19 -4.35 -1.14
C TYR A 68 12.88 -4.69 0.30
N ILE A 69 11.99 -3.90 0.91
CA ILE A 69 11.54 -3.99 2.29
C ILE A 69 10.03 -4.19 2.33
N VAL A 70 9.58 -4.98 3.29
CA VAL A 70 8.17 -5.10 3.63
C VAL A 70 7.94 -4.76 5.10
N THR A 71 7.07 -3.79 5.33
CA THR A 71 6.53 -3.52 6.66
C THR A 71 5.23 -4.30 6.83
N ALA A 72 5.18 -5.20 7.81
CA ALA A 72 3.99 -5.93 8.18
C ALA A 72 3.31 -5.27 9.37
N TYR A 73 2.00 -5.05 9.25
CA TYR A 73 1.12 -4.63 10.32
C TYR A 73 0.12 -5.75 10.59
N ALA A 74 -0.01 -6.19 11.83
CA ALA A 74 -1.03 -7.15 12.22
C ALA A 74 -1.93 -6.60 13.32
N TYR A 75 -3.23 -6.85 13.17
CA TYR A 75 -4.27 -6.43 14.10
C TYR A 75 -5.07 -7.63 14.54
N VAL A 76 -5.36 -7.72 15.83
CA VAL A 76 -6.32 -8.65 16.42
C VAL A 76 -7.53 -7.84 16.86
N THR A 77 -8.70 -8.16 16.31
CA THR A 77 -9.94 -7.41 16.50
C THR A 77 -11.04 -8.33 17.02
N GLY A 78 -12.08 -7.74 17.63
CA GLY A 78 -13.29 -8.45 18.07
C GLY A 78 -13.14 -9.28 19.35
N ALA A 79 -12.08 -10.06 19.48
CA ALA A 79 -11.80 -10.91 20.64
C ALA A 79 -10.30 -10.95 20.96
N ARG A 80 -9.94 -11.38 22.17
CA ARG A 80 -8.53 -11.54 22.54
C ARG A 80 -7.96 -12.80 21.89
N ILE A 81 -6.71 -12.74 21.41
CA ILE A 81 -6.09 -13.87 20.71
C ILE A 81 -5.95 -15.12 21.60
N ASP A 82 -5.84 -14.94 22.90
CA ASP A 82 -5.72 -16.01 23.88
C ASP A 82 -7.08 -16.60 24.32
N ASP A 83 -8.20 -15.99 23.90
CA ASP A 83 -9.54 -16.48 24.20
C ASP A 83 -9.83 -17.79 23.44
N PRO A 84 -10.21 -18.89 24.14
CA PRO A 84 -10.57 -20.15 23.47
C PRO A 84 -11.79 -20.02 22.56
N ASP A 85 -12.67 -19.04 22.80
CA ASP A 85 -13.85 -18.76 21.99
C ASP A 85 -13.62 -17.61 20.98
N PHE A 86 -12.36 -17.23 20.69
CA PHE A 86 -11.97 -16.17 19.75
C PHE A 86 -12.87 -16.09 18.51
N THR A 87 -13.00 -17.19 17.76
CA THR A 87 -13.79 -17.23 16.53
C THR A 87 -15.29 -17.03 16.79
N LYS A 88 -15.83 -17.56 17.89
CA LYS A 88 -17.25 -17.42 18.24
C LYS A 88 -17.60 -16.00 18.67
N LEU A 89 -16.66 -15.32 19.32
CA LEU A 89 -16.77 -13.93 19.73
C LEU A 89 -16.59 -12.94 18.57
N GLY A 90 -16.40 -13.43 17.34
CA GLY A 90 -16.20 -12.59 16.16
C GLY A 90 -14.77 -12.10 16.01
N GLY A 91 -13.81 -12.79 16.62
CA GLY A 91 -12.39 -12.52 16.49
C GLY A 91 -11.93 -12.55 15.04
N GLU A 92 -11.19 -11.51 14.64
CA GLU A 92 -10.65 -11.40 13.30
C GLU A 92 -9.23 -10.82 13.33
N ILE A 93 -8.36 -11.39 12.52
CA ILE A 93 -6.96 -11.00 12.39
C ILE A 93 -6.77 -10.39 11.02
N TRP A 94 -6.23 -9.18 10.99
CA TRP A 94 -5.89 -8.45 9.76
C TRP A 94 -4.38 -8.37 9.63
N VAL A 95 -3.86 -8.67 8.45
CA VAL A 95 -2.43 -8.52 8.12
C VAL A 95 -2.31 -7.62 6.91
N ILE A 96 -1.60 -6.51 7.07
CA ILE A 96 -1.34 -5.53 6.01
C ILE A 96 0.16 -5.52 5.74
N LEU A 97 0.54 -5.68 4.47
CA LEU A 97 1.92 -5.58 4.02
C LEU A 97 2.09 -4.31 3.19
N VAL A 98 2.98 -3.43 3.61
CA VAL A 98 3.42 -2.28 2.82
C VAL A 98 4.75 -2.64 2.17
N HIS A 99 4.73 -2.76 0.85
CA HIS A 99 5.90 -3.10 0.04
C HIS A 99 6.56 -1.80 -0.43
N SER A 100 7.84 -1.64 -0.12
CA SER A 100 8.60 -0.44 -0.46
C SER A 100 10.01 -0.80 -0.89
N GLY A 101 10.57 -0.04 -1.84
CA GLY A 101 11.91 -0.29 -2.30
C GLY A 101 12.20 0.30 -3.66
N SER A 102 13.29 -0.16 -4.25
CA SER A 102 13.67 0.19 -5.61
C SER A 102 14.53 -0.89 -6.25
N CYS A 103 14.43 -0.98 -7.59
CA CYS A 103 15.36 -1.71 -8.44
C CYS A 103 16.09 -0.71 -9.32
N ARG A 104 17.40 -0.85 -9.46
CA ARG A 104 18.23 -0.03 -10.33
C ARG A 104 18.44 -0.74 -11.66
N ALA A 105 18.33 -0.01 -12.76
CA ALA A 105 18.73 -0.47 -14.09
C ALA A 105 19.38 0.68 -14.86
N LEU A 106 20.38 0.38 -15.68
CA LEU A 106 21.04 1.38 -16.52
C LEU A 106 20.02 2.10 -17.43
N ALA A 107 20.08 3.43 -17.40
CA ALA A 107 19.24 4.29 -18.23
C ALA A 107 19.35 3.91 -19.71
N TYR A 108 18.20 3.70 -20.36
CA TYR A 108 18.01 3.33 -21.77
C TYR A 108 18.64 2.01 -22.26
N LEU A 109 19.36 1.32 -21.38
CA LEU A 109 20.19 0.19 -21.78
C LEU A 109 19.74 -1.09 -21.10
N GLN A 110 18.98 -1.02 -20.01
CA GLN A 110 18.47 -2.19 -19.32
C GLN A 110 16.96 -2.08 -19.08
N SER A 111 16.29 -3.20 -19.27
CA SER A 111 14.90 -3.40 -18.85
C SER A 111 14.90 -4.31 -17.63
N ALA A 112 14.16 -3.94 -16.59
CA ALA A 112 13.98 -4.76 -15.41
C ALA A 112 12.52 -5.21 -15.28
N LYS A 113 12.36 -6.40 -14.73
CA LYS A 113 11.10 -6.94 -14.24
C LYS A 113 11.36 -7.50 -12.86
N VAL A 114 10.51 -7.11 -11.91
CA VAL A 114 10.51 -7.61 -10.54
C VAL A 114 9.14 -8.22 -10.31
N ASP A 115 9.10 -9.54 -10.35
CA ASP A 115 7.92 -10.33 -10.02
C ASP A 115 7.96 -10.66 -8.53
N ILE A 116 6.88 -10.35 -7.82
CA ILE A 116 6.75 -10.59 -6.38
C ILE A 116 5.48 -11.41 -6.16
N LYS A 117 5.63 -12.50 -5.42
CA LYS A 117 4.52 -13.30 -4.93
C LYS A 117 4.57 -13.32 -3.41
N ALA A 118 3.59 -12.68 -2.79
CA ALA A 118 3.44 -12.70 -1.35
C ALA A 118 2.31 -13.66 -0.97
N SER A 119 2.62 -14.59 -0.08
CA SER A 119 1.65 -15.55 0.45
C SER A 119 1.84 -15.70 1.95
N ILE A 120 0.76 -16.02 2.64
CA ILE A 120 0.81 -16.33 4.06
C ILE A 120 0.70 -17.85 4.22
N LYS A 121 1.74 -18.45 4.80
CA LYS A 121 1.84 -19.88 5.10
C LYS A 121 1.11 -20.17 6.43
N GLY A 122 0.21 -21.15 6.39
CA GLY A 122 -0.71 -21.51 7.48
C GLY A 122 -2.03 -20.76 7.33
N LEU A 123 -3.22 -21.37 7.27
CA LEU A 123 -3.72 -22.62 7.83
C LEU A 123 -4.33 -23.55 6.76
N LEU A 124 -3.77 -24.76 6.65
CA LEU A 124 -4.46 -25.93 6.07
C LEU A 124 -5.20 -26.66 7.20
N LEU A 125 -6.30 -26.10 7.71
CA LEU A 125 -7.25 -26.89 8.51
C LEU A 125 -8.35 -27.37 7.56
N GLY A 126 -8.06 -28.47 6.85
CA GLY A 126 -8.97 -29.06 5.87
C GLY A 126 -9.16 -28.21 4.59
N ASN A 127 -10.05 -28.66 3.71
CA ASN A 127 -10.29 -28.10 2.37
C ASN A 127 -10.91 -26.68 2.34
N THR A 128 -10.89 -25.95 3.46
CA THR A 128 -11.37 -24.58 3.60
C THR A 128 -10.31 -23.77 4.35
N SER A 129 -9.35 -23.18 3.63
CA SER A 129 -8.42 -22.24 4.25
C SER A 129 -9.20 -21.03 4.79
N SER A 130 -9.08 -20.76 6.09
CA SER A 130 -9.71 -19.60 6.73
C SER A 130 -8.92 -18.30 6.58
N PHE A 131 -7.75 -18.37 5.92
CA PHE A 131 -6.91 -17.23 5.61
C PHE A 131 -7.16 -16.80 4.17
N LYS A 132 -7.46 -15.52 3.96
CA LYS A 132 -7.90 -14.96 2.69
C LYS A 132 -7.06 -13.75 2.32
N ALA A 133 -6.61 -13.70 1.07
CA ALA A 133 -6.13 -12.46 0.46
C ALA A 133 -7.33 -11.57 0.11
N GLU A 134 -7.37 -10.38 0.69
CA GLU A 134 -8.49 -9.44 0.57
C GLU A 134 -8.25 -8.42 -0.53
N GLN A 135 -7.00 -7.97 -0.69
CA GLN A 135 -6.68 -6.92 -1.63
C GLN A 135 -5.19 -6.91 -1.98
N GLN A 136 -4.89 -6.56 -3.24
CA GLN A 136 -3.58 -6.13 -3.70
C GLN A 136 -3.72 -4.78 -4.40
N LEU A 137 -2.87 -3.83 -4.05
CA LEU A 137 -2.78 -2.50 -4.67
C LEU A 137 -1.32 -2.18 -5.07
N PRO A 138 -1.09 -1.38 -6.13
CA PRO A 138 -2.08 -1.00 -7.13
C PRO A 138 -2.61 -2.22 -7.89
N PRO A 139 -3.90 -2.24 -8.29
CA PRO A 139 -4.43 -3.36 -9.05
C PRO A 139 -3.94 -3.33 -10.50
N THR A 140 -3.92 -4.50 -11.14
CA THR A 140 -3.59 -4.61 -12.57
C THR A 140 -4.45 -3.65 -13.41
N GLY A 141 -3.79 -2.80 -14.20
CA GLY A 141 -4.47 -1.84 -15.09
C GLY A 141 -4.85 -0.49 -14.46
N SER A 142 -4.41 -0.18 -13.24
CA SER A 142 -4.84 1.04 -12.53
C SER A 142 -4.03 2.31 -12.84
N GLY A 143 -3.04 2.26 -13.74
CA GLY A 143 -2.16 3.39 -14.02
C GLY A 143 -2.87 4.47 -14.85
N GLU A 144 -2.79 5.73 -14.42
CA GLU A 144 -3.39 6.88 -15.09
C GLU A 144 -2.33 7.70 -15.85
N PRO A 145 -2.42 7.80 -17.19
CA PRO A 145 -1.55 8.68 -17.96
C PRO A 145 -1.65 10.13 -17.46
N GLN A 146 -0.51 10.80 -17.31
CA GLN A 146 -0.46 12.21 -16.89
C GLN A 146 -0.38 13.12 -18.13
N TYR A 147 -1.02 14.28 -18.08
CA TYR A 147 -1.06 15.26 -19.17
C TYR A 147 -0.49 16.61 -18.71
N ASP A 148 0.18 17.31 -19.63
CA ASP A 148 0.64 18.67 -19.40
C ASP A 148 -0.54 19.68 -19.44
N PRO A 149 -0.33 20.95 -19.07
CA PRO A 149 -1.39 21.96 -19.08
C PRO A 149 -1.99 22.24 -20.46
N ALA A 150 -1.28 21.88 -21.54
CA ALA A 150 -1.76 21.96 -22.90
C ALA A 150 -2.54 20.70 -23.33
N GLY A 151 -2.76 19.75 -22.42
CA GLY A 151 -3.47 18.49 -22.66
C GLY A 151 -2.64 17.44 -23.40
N LYS A 152 -1.31 17.61 -23.53
CA LYS A 152 -0.46 16.62 -24.20
C LYS A 152 0.00 15.56 -23.21
N PRO A 153 0.07 14.28 -23.62
CA PRO A 153 0.52 13.22 -22.73
C PRO A 153 1.97 13.46 -22.33
N THR A 154 2.23 13.38 -21.02
CA THR A 154 3.57 13.38 -20.46
C THR A 154 4.16 11.98 -20.51
N ARG A 155 5.43 11.86 -20.13
CA ARG A 155 6.13 10.58 -20.00
C ARG A 155 5.90 9.92 -18.63
N TYR A 156 4.81 10.22 -17.94
CA TYR A 156 4.53 9.68 -16.62
C TYR A 156 3.15 9.04 -16.54
N THR A 157 3.10 7.94 -15.79
CA THR A 157 1.88 7.24 -15.37
C THR A 157 1.77 7.39 -13.87
N ARG A 158 0.62 7.87 -13.40
CA ARG A 158 0.30 8.01 -11.99
C ARG A 158 -0.35 6.74 -11.48
N PHE A 159 0.04 6.34 -10.28
CA PHE A 159 -0.58 5.28 -9.52
C PHE A 159 -1.06 5.85 -8.19
N THR A 160 -2.17 5.30 -7.71
CA THR A 160 -2.79 5.68 -6.45
C THR A 160 -3.08 4.41 -5.66
N ILE A 161 -2.45 4.28 -4.50
CA ILE A 161 -2.82 3.31 -3.48
C ILE A 161 -3.67 4.05 -2.46
N GLN A 162 -4.89 3.57 -2.22
CA GLN A 162 -5.78 4.09 -1.19
C GLN A 162 -6.41 2.93 -0.45
N TYR A 163 -6.19 2.90 0.86
CA TYR A 163 -6.76 1.94 1.77
C TYR A 163 -7.28 2.65 3.01
N GLY A 164 -8.45 2.22 3.47
CA GLY A 164 -9.05 2.68 4.71
C GLY A 164 -9.89 1.58 5.32
N ARG A 165 -9.68 1.29 6.61
CA ARG A 165 -10.50 0.36 7.36
C ARG A 165 -10.59 0.77 8.82
N LEU A 166 -11.82 0.81 9.35
CA LEU A 166 -12.04 0.96 10.78
C LEU A 166 -11.58 -0.31 11.50
N MET A 167 -10.59 -0.18 12.38
CA MET A 167 -10.08 -1.27 13.20
C MET A 167 -10.54 -1.06 14.64
N THR A 168 -11.23 -2.04 15.21
CA THR A 168 -11.63 -2.04 16.62
C THR A 168 -10.76 -3.02 17.41
N LEU A 169 -9.79 -2.46 18.14
CA LEU A 169 -8.83 -3.20 18.94
C LEU A 169 -9.29 -3.27 20.40
N LEU A 170 -9.01 -4.39 21.05
CA LEU A 170 -9.16 -4.51 22.50
C LEU A 170 -7.95 -3.90 23.21
N ARG A 171 -8.18 -3.15 24.28
CA ARG A 171 -7.14 -2.53 25.13
C ARG A 171 -7.39 -2.84 26.61
N ASN A 172 -6.46 -2.48 27.48
CA ASN A 172 -6.59 -2.70 28.94
C ASN A 172 -6.92 -4.17 29.31
N GLY A 173 -6.23 -5.13 28.69
CA GLY A 173 -6.51 -6.56 28.92
C GLY A 173 -7.87 -7.04 28.40
N GLY A 174 -8.53 -6.27 27.54
CA GLY A 174 -9.87 -6.56 27.02
C GLY A 174 -11.02 -5.87 27.77
N ALA A 175 -10.72 -5.01 28.73
CA ALA A 175 -11.76 -4.25 29.46
C ALA A 175 -12.40 -3.15 28.59
N ASP A 176 -11.64 -2.59 27.64
CA ASP A 176 -12.08 -1.50 26.77
C ASP A 176 -11.78 -1.80 25.30
N SER A 177 -12.34 -0.98 24.41
CA SER A 177 -12.02 -1.01 22.98
C SER A 177 -11.51 0.35 22.48
N LEU A 178 -10.65 0.31 21.47
CA LEU A 178 -10.22 1.46 20.68
C LEU A 178 -10.60 1.21 19.24
N SER A 179 -11.45 2.06 18.69
CA SER A 179 -11.70 2.13 17.25
C SER A 179 -10.85 3.21 16.63
N PHE A 180 -10.10 2.90 15.58
CA PHE A 180 -9.34 3.89 14.81
C PHE A 180 -9.37 3.56 13.32
N ASP A 181 -9.31 4.59 12.48
CA ASP A 181 -9.27 4.44 11.03
C ASP A 181 -7.86 4.12 10.56
N ALA A 182 -7.58 2.83 10.32
CA ALA A 182 -6.33 2.40 9.71
C ALA A 182 -6.34 2.82 8.23
N ARG A 183 -5.53 3.82 7.89
CA ARG A 183 -5.48 4.44 6.56
C ARG A 183 -4.08 4.39 5.96
N TYR A 184 -4.01 4.07 4.68
CA TYR A 184 -2.79 4.18 3.90
C TYR A 184 -3.11 4.83 2.55
N GLU A 185 -2.37 5.88 2.21
CA GLU A 185 -2.44 6.50 0.89
C GLU A 185 -1.04 6.70 0.34
N ASP A 186 -0.88 6.36 -0.93
CA ASP A 186 0.35 6.61 -1.64
C ASP A 186 0.04 7.00 -3.08
N VAL A 187 0.34 8.25 -3.42
CA VAL A 187 0.23 8.75 -4.79
C VAL A 187 1.64 8.94 -5.32
N PHE A 188 1.95 8.27 -6.42
CA PHE A 188 3.27 8.33 -7.04
C PHE A 188 3.17 8.27 -8.55
N SER A 189 4.16 8.84 -9.23
CA SER A 189 4.28 8.78 -10.68
C SER A 189 5.52 7.99 -11.06
N ILE A 190 5.38 7.10 -12.02
CA ILE A 190 6.48 6.37 -12.63
C ILE A 190 6.56 6.76 -14.11
N PHE A 191 7.75 6.72 -14.68
CA PHE A 191 7.95 6.98 -16.11
C PHE A 191 7.12 5.99 -16.97
N PHE A 192 6.66 6.41 -18.15
CA PHE A 192 5.63 5.73 -18.95
C PHE A 192 5.97 4.30 -19.42
N ASN A 193 7.26 3.94 -19.41
CA ASN A 193 7.72 2.58 -19.71
C ASN A 193 7.76 1.69 -18.47
N TYR A 194 7.42 2.23 -17.30
CA TYR A 194 7.28 1.46 -16.07
C TYR A 194 5.82 1.05 -15.87
N GLY A 195 5.63 -0.19 -15.45
CA GLY A 195 4.34 -0.76 -15.08
C GLY A 195 4.39 -1.24 -13.63
N GLN A 196 3.27 -1.06 -12.93
CA GLN A 196 2.98 -1.78 -11.71
C GLN A 196 1.61 -2.42 -11.84
N SER A 197 1.51 -3.66 -11.39
CA SER A 197 0.30 -4.47 -11.47
C SER A 197 0.23 -5.36 -10.26
N GLY A 198 -0.98 -5.74 -9.87
CA GLY A 198 -1.17 -6.59 -8.73
C GLY A 198 -2.55 -7.20 -8.70
N GLU A 199 -2.62 -8.44 -8.23
CA GLU A 199 -3.84 -9.21 -8.15
C GLU A 199 -3.81 -10.21 -7.00
N ILE A 200 -5.00 -10.66 -6.60
CA ILE A 200 -5.14 -11.79 -5.70
C ILE A 200 -4.96 -13.07 -6.52
N THR A 201 -4.20 -14.03 -6.02
CA THR A 201 -3.99 -15.30 -6.71
C THR A 201 -5.32 -16.03 -6.92
N LEU A 202 -5.40 -16.85 -7.97
CA LEU A 202 -6.65 -17.56 -8.33
C LEU A 202 -7.22 -18.44 -7.22
N ASP A 203 -6.36 -18.93 -6.31
CA ASP A 203 -6.77 -19.72 -5.16
C ASP A 203 -7.25 -18.89 -3.95
N GLY A 204 -7.14 -17.55 -4.02
CA GLY A 204 -7.52 -16.61 -2.97
C GLY A 204 -6.60 -16.59 -1.74
N LYS A 205 -5.44 -17.25 -1.80
CA LYS A 205 -4.54 -17.44 -0.65
C LYS A 205 -3.33 -16.52 -0.64
N GLY A 206 -3.04 -15.88 -1.76
CA GLY A 206 -1.89 -15.04 -1.95
C GLY A 206 -2.21 -13.82 -2.79
N VAL A 207 -1.20 -13.02 -2.99
CA VAL A 207 -1.21 -11.91 -3.92
C VAL A 207 0.03 -11.99 -4.78
N GLU A 208 -0.12 -11.55 -6.02
CA GLU A 208 0.98 -11.37 -6.95
C GLU A 208 1.05 -9.88 -7.29
N PHE A 209 2.25 -9.35 -7.29
CA PHE A 209 2.55 -7.96 -7.60
C PHE A 209 3.77 -7.92 -8.50
N THR A 210 3.69 -7.18 -9.59
CA THR A 210 4.77 -7.06 -10.55
C THR A 210 5.10 -5.60 -10.76
N MET A 211 6.39 -5.29 -10.75
CA MET A 211 6.93 -4.03 -11.24
C MET A 211 7.79 -4.32 -12.46
N SER A 212 7.70 -3.50 -13.50
CA SER A 212 8.51 -3.67 -14.70
C SER A 212 8.85 -2.33 -15.33
N GLY A 213 9.88 -2.32 -16.16
CA GLY A 213 10.07 -1.37 -17.23
C GLY A 213 11.53 -1.08 -17.54
N THR A 214 11.79 -0.01 -18.27
CA THR A 214 13.11 0.26 -18.86
C THR A 214 13.72 1.54 -18.28
N GLY A 215 14.99 1.48 -17.89
CA GLY A 215 15.70 2.63 -17.31
C GLY A 215 15.54 3.90 -18.17
N ALA A 216 15.38 5.05 -17.52
CA ALA A 216 15.20 6.35 -18.17
C ALA A 216 16.39 7.29 -17.87
N PRO A 217 16.69 8.30 -18.71
CA PRO A 217 17.79 9.22 -18.48
C PRO A 217 17.42 10.10 -17.30
N GLY A 218 18.33 10.21 -16.35
CA GLY A 218 18.05 10.87 -15.07
C GLY A 218 17.18 10.07 -14.11
N SER A 219 16.75 8.85 -14.47
CA SER A 219 16.04 7.94 -13.56
C SER A 219 16.34 6.47 -13.88
N ALA A 220 17.49 6.02 -13.37
CA ALA A 220 17.91 4.61 -13.37
C ALA A 220 17.23 3.79 -12.26
N ILE A 221 16.26 4.37 -11.53
CA ILE A 221 15.68 3.78 -10.33
C ILE A 221 14.19 3.57 -10.55
N MET A 222 13.77 2.32 -10.46
CA MET A 222 12.38 1.90 -10.55
C MET A 222 11.83 1.65 -9.14
N PRO A 223 10.81 2.39 -8.68
CA PRO A 223 10.28 2.21 -7.34
C PRO A 223 9.44 0.94 -7.25
N ILE A 224 9.59 0.21 -6.16
CA ILE A 224 8.74 -0.91 -5.75
C ILE A 224 7.73 -0.34 -4.75
N ARG A 225 6.44 -0.32 -5.10
CA ARG A 225 5.37 0.23 -4.24
C ARG A 225 4.13 -0.64 -4.32
N GLY A 226 3.91 -1.45 -3.30
CA GLY A 226 2.76 -2.34 -3.24
C GLY A 226 2.09 -2.30 -1.88
N PHE A 227 0.84 -2.74 -1.82
CA PHE A 227 0.07 -2.81 -0.61
C PHE A 227 -0.84 -4.04 -0.64
N SER A 228 -0.66 -4.94 0.32
CA SER A 228 -1.36 -6.23 0.36
C SER A 228 -2.14 -6.36 1.64
N VAL A 229 -3.36 -6.88 1.56
CA VAL A 229 -4.24 -7.08 2.72
C VAL A 229 -4.67 -8.52 2.78
N PHE A 230 -4.57 -9.10 3.97
CA PHE A 230 -5.03 -10.43 4.28
C PHE A 230 -5.87 -10.43 5.56
N SER A 231 -6.75 -11.41 5.68
CA SER A 231 -7.58 -11.59 6.87
C SER A 231 -7.76 -13.06 7.23
N THR A 232 -8.07 -13.32 8.50
CA THR A 232 -8.61 -14.60 8.96
C THR A 232 -9.47 -14.45 10.19
N ARG A 233 -10.46 -15.34 10.33
CA ARG A 233 -11.30 -15.48 11.54
C ARG A 233 -10.90 -16.65 12.42
N THR A 234 -9.88 -17.42 12.00
CA THR A 234 -9.34 -18.49 12.81
C THR A 234 -8.24 -17.93 13.69
N ARG A 235 -8.28 -18.32 14.96
CA ARG A 235 -7.20 -18.01 15.90
C ARG A 235 -5.89 -18.60 15.37
N ILE A 236 -4.89 -17.73 15.24
CA ILE A 236 -3.49 -18.11 15.00
C ILE A 236 -2.60 -17.36 15.96
N ASP A 237 -1.67 -18.08 16.59
CA ASP A 237 -0.74 -17.46 17.52
C ASP A 237 0.46 -16.81 16.78
N LYS A 238 0.70 -17.26 15.55
CA LYS A 238 1.83 -16.85 14.71
C LYS A 238 1.42 -16.83 13.23
N ILE A 239 1.77 -15.75 12.54
CA ILE A 239 1.65 -15.64 11.09
C ILE A 239 3.00 -15.98 10.48
N SER A 240 3.05 -16.95 9.56
CA SER A 240 4.24 -17.20 8.76
C SER A 240 4.01 -16.67 7.35
N MET A 241 4.88 -15.81 6.88
CA MET A 241 4.72 -15.17 5.57
C MET A 241 5.87 -15.57 4.68
N ASN A 242 5.58 -15.76 3.40
CA ASN A 242 6.54 -16.12 2.38
C ASN A 242 6.44 -15.11 1.25
N ILE A 243 7.54 -14.42 0.99
CA ILE A 243 7.67 -13.57 -0.18
C ILE A 243 8.67 -14.23 -1.11
N ASP A 244 8.14 -14.76 -2.21
CA ASP A 244 8.94 -15.19 -3.33
C ASP A 244 9.14 -13.97 -4.25
N TYR A 245 10.36 -13.78 -4.71
CA TYR A 245 10.71 -12.70 -5.62
C TYR A 245 11.58 -13.22 -6.75
N ASP A 246 11.39 -12.67 -7.93
CA ASP A 246 12.24 -12.90 -9.10
C ASP A 246 12.54 -11.56 -9.74
N VAL A 247 13.83 -11.23 -9.81
CA VAL A 247 14.34 -10.02 -10.44
C VAL A 247 15.05 -10.43 -11.71
N HIS A 248 14.58 -9.90 -12.82
CA HIS A 248 15.17 -10.12 -14.12
C HIS A 248 15.53 -8.79 -14.75
N VAL A 249 16.82 -8.57 -15.03
CA VAL A 249 17.30 -7.38 -15.72
C VAL A 249 18.04 -7.78 -16.98
N ASP A 250 17.47 -7.37 -18.10
CA ASP A 250 18.00 -7.66 -19.42
C ASP A 250 18.83 -6.50 -19.95
N SER A 251 20.04 -6.83 -20.41
CA SER A 251 20.84 -5.90 -21.21
C SER A 251 20.21 -5.73 -22.59
N GLY A 252 19.97 -4.49 -22.98
CA GLY A 252 19.83 -4.11 -24.38
C GLY A 252 21.14 -4.40 -25.13
N SER A 253 21.04 -4.70 -26.42
CA SER A 253 22.13 -5.16 -27.32
C SER A 253 23.42 -4.31 -27.41
N ARG A 254 23.58 -3.25 -26.60
CA ARG A 254 24.61 -2.22 -26.76
C ARG A 254 25.55 -2.02 -25.57
N THR A 255 25.36 -2.68 -24.43
CA THR A 255 26.21 -2.49 -23.24
C THR A 255 26.95 -3.74 -22.87
N GLY A 256 28.27 -3.64 -22.70
CA GLY A 256 29.08 -4.74 -22.14
C GLY A 256 28.77 -5.10 -20.68
N GLU A 257 27.80 -4.45 -20.04
CA GLU A 257 27.16 -4.96 -18.81
C GLU A 257 26.13 -6.02 -19.19
N GLY A 258 26.37 -7.26 -18.75
CA GLY A 258 25.49 -8.39 -19.02
C GLY A 258 24.15 -8.29 -18.30
N SER A 259 23.15 -9.03 -18.81
CA SER A 259 21.93 -9.32 -18.06
C SER A 259 22.27 -9.88 -16.69
N TRP A 260 21.46 -9.53 -15.69
CA TRP A 260 21.58 -10.07 -14.35
C TRP A 260 20.21 -10.39 -13.80
N GLY A 261 20.17 -11.30 -12.85
CA GLY A 261 18.94 -11.65 -12.17
C GLY A 261 19.21 -12.17 -10.78
N ALA A 262 18.20 -12.05 -9.93
CA ALA A 262 18.22 -12.58 -8.59
C ALA A 262 16.82 -13.10 -8.27
N GLY A 263 16.73 -14.40 -8.01
CA GLY A 263 15.52 -15.02 -7.50
C GLY A 263 15.74 -15.46 -6.06
N GLY A 264 14.69 -15.42 -5.26
CA GLY A 264 14.78 -15.87 -3.88
C GLY A 264 13.42 -16.00 -3.22
N SER A 265 13.46 -16.52 -2.00
CA SER A 265 12.30 -16.66 -1.13
C SER A 265 12.69 -16.25 0.26
N GLN A 266 12.01 -15.25 0.80
CA GLN A 266 12.18 -14.82 2.18
C GLN A 266 10.95 -15.23 2.99
N SER A 267 11.18 -16.07 3.99
CA SER A 267 10.18 -16.43 4.98
C SER A 267 10.38 -15.62 6.25
N PHE A 268 9.29 -15.09 6.79
CA PHE A 268 9.26 -14.32 8.03
C PHE A 268 8.08 -14.76 8.89
N SER A 269 8.08 -14.29 10.12
CA SER A 269 7.28 -14.87 11.19
C SER A 269 6.90 -13.78 12.18
N LEU A 270 5.61 -13.50 12.31
CA LEU A 270 5.07 -12.47 13.19
C LEU A 270 4.28 -13.14 14.32
N SER A 271 4.77 -12.99 15.56
CA SER A 271 4.06 -13.51 16.75
C SER A 271 2.93 -12.57 17.15
N LEU A 272 1.70 -13.09 17.23
CA LEU A 272 0.53 -12.33 17.66
C LEU A 272 0.30 -12.40 19.16
N VAL A 273 0.81 -13.45 19.81
CA VAL A 273 0.75 -13.59 21.27
C VAL A 273 1.85 -12.73 21.90
N PRO A 274 1.57 -12.02 23.00
CA PRO A 274 2.62 -11.38 23.79
C PRO A 274 3.61 -12.44 24.26
N THR A 275 4.90 -12.26 23.95
CA THR A 275 5.95 -13.00 24.66
C THR A 275 5.85 -12.60 26.12
N LEU A 276 5.51 -13.55 26.99
CA LEU A 276 5.69 -13.38 28.43
C LEU A 276 7.17 -13.05 28.62
N SER A 277 7.48 -11.77 28.80
CA SER A 277 8.77 -11.36 29.33
C SER A 277 8.92 -12.11 30.64
N GLU A 278 9.99 -12.90 30.77
CA GLU A 278 10.36 -13.55 32.02
C GLU A 278 10.35 -12.50 33.14
N GLU A 279 9.27 -12.48 33.93
CA GLU A 279 9.34 -11.99 35.30
C GLU A 279 10.21 -13.01 36.03
N CYS A 280 11.52 -12.81 35.90
CA CYS A 280 12.50 -13.51 36.70
C CYS A 280 12.26 -13.07 38.14
N GLY A 281 11.59 -13.94 38.89
CA GLY A 281 11.25 -13.77 40.28
C GLY A 281 12.50 -13.50 41.11
N GLY A 282 12.73 -12.24 41.43
CA GLY A 282 13.53 -11.85 42.58
C GLY A 282 12.70 -11.99 43.85
N SER A 283 12.52 -13.21 44.36
CA SER A 283 12.13 -13.37 45.76
C SER A 283 13.26 -12.81 46.63
N PRO A 284 13.02 -11.81 47.50
CA PRO A 284 14.01 -11.41 48.48
C PRO A 284 14.08 -12.50 49.54
N THR A 285 15.16 -13.27 49.55
CA THR A 285 15.57 -14.07 50.72
C THR A 285 15.79 -13.11 51.89
N THR A 286 14.86 -13.11 52.83
CA THR A 286 15.08 -12.63 54.19
C THR A 286 16.05 -13.58 54.89
N SER A 287 17.35 -13.27 54.84
CA SER A 287 18.31 -13.78 55.80
C SER A 287 18.36 -12.83 57.00
N ALA A 288 17.64 -13.20 58.06
CA ALA A 288 17.89 -12.66 59.40
C ALA A 288 19.18 -13.31 59.94
N SER A 289 20.15 -12.50 60.32
CA SER A 289 21.26 -12.86 61.21
C SER A 289 21.92 -11.59 61.76
N LEU A 290 21.45 -11.14 62.92
CA LEU A 290 22.20 -10.83 64.15
C LEU A 290 21.23 -10.26 65.20
#